data_AF-A0AA43ULX6-F1
#
_entry.id   AF-A0AA43ULX6-F1
#
_cell.length_a   1.000
_cell.length_b   1.000
_cell.length_c   1.000
_cell.angle_alpha   90.00
_cell.angle_beta   90.00
_cell.angle_gamma   90.00
#
_symmetry.space_group_name_H-M   'P 1'
#
loop_
_entity.id
_entity.type
_entity.pdbx_description
1 polymer ?
#
loop_
_entity_poly.entity_id
_entity_poly.type
_entity_poly.pdbx_seq_one_letter_code
_entity_poly.pdbx_strand_id
1 'polypeptide(L)'
;WKNEKKAEKLVEIVAEKMSISVDKAYDMFGNMLLEDYESLYDSFESAVADTDAFLEDYEGEWLETFMEVARENVAAPSVQIDGILEMTSPAPNGMELVRNALLKGVAAADGADAEITCVGCPRYRVVVRAPEYKEAEEIMKEISNAAIGDLVANGGTASLKRESR
;
A
#
# COMPACT_ATOMS: atom_id res chain seq x y z
N TRP A 1 23.79 -6.75 2.81
CA TRP A 1 24.36 -5.40 2.56
C TRP A 1 23.35 -4.25 2.44
N LYS A 2 22.44 -4.20 1.44
CA LYS A 2 21.45 -3.10 1.36
C LYS A 2 20.43 -3.13 2.51
N ASN A 3 20.03 -4.33 2.94
CA ASN A 3 19.06 -4.51 4.02
C ASN A 3 19.67 -4.29 5.41
N GLU A 4 20.93 -4.71 5.63
CA GLU A 4 21.65 -4.48 6.90
C GLU A 4 21.77 -2.98 7.24
N LYS A 5 22.19 -2.14 6.29
CA LYS A 5 22.28 -0.68 6.51
C LYS A 5 20.93 -0.03 6.76
N LYS A 6 19.86 -0.56 6.15
CA LYS A 6 18.50 -0.10 6.44
C LYS A 6 18.12 -0.49 7.86
N ALA A 7 18.36 -1.74 8.25
CA ALA A 7 18.05 -2.24 9.58
C ALA A 7 18.76 -1.44 10.67
N GLU A 8 20.07 -1.18 10.51
CA GLU A 8 20.85 -0.33 11.41
C GLU A 8 20.19 1.05 11.57
N LYS A 9 19.77 1.68 10.46
CA LYS A 9 19.08 2.97 10.51
C LYS A 9 17.73 2.90 11.22
N LEU A 10 16.97 1.81 11.05
CA LEU A 10 15.70 1.63 11.75
C LEU A 10 15.92 1.45 13.26
N VAL A 11 16.93 0.67 13.67
CA VAL A 11 17.31 0.54 15.08
C VAL A 11 17.76 1.87 15.67
N GLU A 12 18.53 2.68 14.93
CA GLU A 12 18.88 4.04 15.34
C GLU A 12 17.63 4.89 15.59
N ILE A 13 16.63 4.83 14.71
CA ILE A 13 15.38 5.60 14.87
C ILE A 13 14.61 5.13 16.11
N VAL A 14 14.52 3.82 16.36
CA VAL A 14 13.89 3.27 17.58
C VAL A 14 14.65 3.78 18.82
N ALA A 15 15.98 3.70 18.81
CA ALA A 15 16.81 4.16 19.91
C ALA A 15 16.65 5.66 20.19
N GLU A 16 16.60 6.48 19.14
CA GLU A 16 16.34 7.93 19.23
C GLU A 16 14.96 8.21 19.84
N LYS A 17 13.89 7.55 19.36
CA LYS A 17 12.52 7.71 19.90
C LYS A 17 12.45 7.30 21.38
N MET A 18 13.18 6.26 21.78
CA MET A 18 13.27 5.81 23.17
C MET A 18 14.27 6.59 24.03
N SER A 19 15.02 7.54 23.46
CA SER A 19 16.09 8.30 24.15
C SER A 19 17.16 7.40 24.78
N ILE A 20 17.58 6.34 24.08
CA ILE A 20 18.63 5.40 24.50
C ILE A 20 19.79 5.37 23.48
N SER A 21 20.92 4.75 23.86
CA SER A 21 21.99 4.47 22.91
C SER A 21 21.62 3.30 21.99
N VAL A 22 22.23 3.28 20.80
CA VAL A 22 22.09 2.17 19.84
C VAL A 22 22.55 0.86 20.48
N ASP A 23 23.70 0.84 21.17
CA ASP A 23 24.19 -0.35 21.88
C ASP A 23 23.14 -0.91 22.86
N LYS A 24 22.42 -0.03 23.58
CA LYS A 24 21.34 -0.44 24.48
C LYS A 24 20.14 -1.01 23.71
N ALA A 25 19.84 -0.51 22.52
CA ALA A 25 18.80 -1.10 21.66
C ALA A 25 19.18 -2.52 21.20
N TYR A 26 20.46 -2.75 20.86
CA TYR A 26 20.95 -4.10 20.57
C TYR A 26 20.86 -5.03 21.78
N ASP A 27 21.22 -4.55 22.98
CA ASP A 27 21.12 -5.33 24.21
C ASP A 27 19.67 -5.63 24.61
N MET A 28 18.73 -4.71 24.37
CA MET A 28 17.32 -4.87 24.75
C MET A 28 16.52 -5.76 23.81
N PHE A 29 16.74 -5.64 22.49
CA PHE A 29 15.96 -6.39 21.51
C PHE A 29 16.76 -6.84 20.29
N GLY A 30 17.78 -6.08 19.86
CA GLY A 30 18.47 -6.36 18.59
C GLY A 30 19.16 -7.73 18.57
N ASN A 31 19.85 -8.11 19.65
CA ASN A 31 20.52 -9.42 19.72
C ASN A 31 19.52 -10.57 19.75
N MET A 32 18.41 -10.43 20.48
CA MET A 32 17.34 -11.42 20.53
C MET A 32 16.70 -11.63 19.14
N LEU A 33 16.34 -10.54 18.46
CA LEU A 33 15.77 -10.63 17.11
C LEU A 33 16.76 -11.23 16.08
N LEU A 34 18.07 -11.06 16.27
CA LEU A 34 19.08 -11.69 15.42
C LEU A 34 19.24 -13.20 15.67
N GLU A 35 18.76 -13.73 16.80
CA GLU A 35 18.69 -15.18 17.03
C GLU A 35 17.52 -15.82 16.29
N ASP A 36 16.41 -15.10 16.16
CA ASP A 36 15.17 -15.58 15.54
C ASP A 36 15.07 -15.28 14.03
N TYR A 37 15.72 -14.21 13.56
CA TYR A 37 15.65 -13.74 12.18
C TYR A 37 17.02 -13.70 11.49
N GLU A 38 17.05 -13.91 10.17
CA GLU A 38 18.28 -13.83 9.37
C GLU A 38 18.93 -12.43 9.41
N SER A 39 18.12 -11.39 9.56
CA SER A 39 18.56 -10.03 9.80
C SER A 39 17.52 -9.24 10.58
N LEU A 40 17.98 -8.14 11.19
CA LEU A 40 17.08 -7.16 11.81
C LEU A 40 16.09 -6.54 10.84
N TYR A 41 16.40 -6.48 9.53
CA TYR A 41 15.42 -5.99 8.56
C TYR A 41 14.25 -6.96 8.44
N ASP A 42 14.53 -8.26 8.46
CA ASP A 42 13.51 -9.31 8.35
C ASP A 42 12.61 -9.32 9.59
N SER A 43 13.12 -8.96 10.77
CA SER A 43 12.27 -8.79 11.96
C SER A 43 11.33 -7.58 11.84
N PHE A 44 11.77 -6.46 11.26
CA PHE A 44 10.87 -5.34 10.94
C PHE A 44 9.85 -5.72 9.85
N GLU A 45 10.23 -6.50 8.83
CA GLU A 45 9.28 -7.02 7.84
C GLU A 45 8.24 -7.97 8.46
N SER A 46 8.68 -8.87 9.34
CA SER A 46 7.80 -9.78 10.08
C SER A 46 6.81 -9.03 10.96
N ALA A 47 7.27 -7.99 11.66
CA ALA A 47 6.43 -7.16 12.52
C ALA A 47 5.28 -6.48 11.75
N VAL A 48 5.51 -6.09 10.50
CA VAL A 48 4.46 -5.50 9.64
C VAL A 48 3.62 -6.57 8.96
N ALA A 49 4.21 -7.70 8.57
CA ALA A 49 3.53 -8.77 7.87
C ALA A 49 2.55 -9.55 8.77
N ASP A 50 2.93 -9.82 10.01
CA ASP A 50 2.13 -10.54 11.00
C ASP A 50 2.29 -9.89 12.38
N THR A 51 1.63 -8.74 12.54
CA THR A 51 1.67 -7.96 13.78
C THR A 51 1.19 -8.76 14.98
N ASP A 52 0.14 -9.58 14.83
CA ASP A 52 -0.44 -10.29 15.97
C ASP A 52 0.54 -11.38 16.46
N ALA A 53 1.11 -12.18 15.56
CA ALA A 53 2.13 -13.16 15.93
C ALA A 53 3.38 -12.50 16.55
N PHE A 54 3.85 -11.39 15.98
CA PHE A 54 5.02 -10.67 16.51
C PHE A 54 4.78 -10.14 17.93
N LEU A 55 3.55 -9.69 18.24
CA LEU A 55 3.18 -9.24 19.57
C LEU A 55 2.94 -10.39 20.57
N GLU A 56 2.72 -11.62 20.10
CA GLU A 56 2.67 -12.82 20.94
C GLU A 56 4.07 -13.33 21.31
N ASP A 57 5.02 -13.24 20.37
CA ASP A 57 6.39 -13.75 20.54
C ASP A 57 7.29 -12.80 21.35
N TYR A 58 6.99 -11.50 21.35
CA TYR A 58 7.85 -10.49 21.95
C TYR A 58 7.10 -9.58 22.93
N GLU A 59 7.78 -9.21 24.01
CA GLU A 59 7.32 -8.25 25.01
C GLU A 59 8.44 -7.29 25.42
N GLY A 60 8.05 -6.10 25.90
CA GLY A 60 8.98 -5.13 26.49
C GLY A 60 8.67 -3.68 26.13
N GLU A 61 9.33 -2.76 26.84
CA GLU A 61 9.15 -1.31 26.67
C GLU A 61 9.54 -0.80 25.27
N TRP A 62 10.30 -1.60 24.52
CA TRP A 62 10.75 -1.28 23.15
C TRP A 62 9.72 -1.61 22.08
N LEU A 63 8.77 -2.50 22.37
CA LEU A 63 7.93 -3.14 21.36
C LEU A 63 7.00 -2.12 20.67
N GLU A 64 6.36 -1.24 21.44
CA GLU A 64 5.46 -0.22 20.88
C GLU A 64 6.20 0.72 19.90
N THR A 65 7.37 1.23 20.31
CA THR A 65 8.20 2.10 19.47
C THR A 65 8.75 1.37 18.25
N PHE A 66 9.13 0.10 18.41
CA PHE A 66 9.59 -0.74 17.30
C PHE A 66 8.50 -0.95 16.27
N MET A 67 7.27 -1.29 16.69
CA MET A 67 6.11 -1.47 15.82
C MET A 67 5.74 -0.18 15.09
N GLU A 68 5.82 0.96 15.76
CA GLU A 68 5.61 2.27 15.12
C GLU A 68 6.64 2.50 14.01
N VAL A 69 7.93 2.33 14.29
CA VAL A 69 9.00 2.51 13.30
C VAL A 69 8.87 1.51 12.15
N ALA A 70 8.50 0.27 12.44
CA ALA A 70 8.26 -0.77 11.44
C ALA A 70 7.17 -0.33 10.45
N ARG A 71 6.00 0.08 10.94
CA ARG A 71 4.86 0.50 10.10
C ARG A 71 5.16 1.76 9.29
N GLU A 72 5.96 2.68 9.84
CA GLU A 72 6.30 3.94 9.16
C GLU A 72 7.34 3.75 8.04
N ASN A 73 8.24 2.77 8.17
CA ASN A 73 9.44 2.68 7.33
C ASN A 73 9.55 1.39 6.52
N VAL A 74 8.75 0.37 6.82
CA VAL A 74 8.73 -0.91 6.12
C VAL A 74 7.39 -1.09 5.43
N ALA A 75 7.44 -1.29 4.12
CA ALA A 75 6.24 -1.52 3.33
C ALA A 75 5.66 -2.89 3.67
N ALA A 76 4.38 -2.94 4.02
CA ALA A 76 3.67 -4.19 4.17
C ALA A 76 3.75 -5.00 2.85
N PRO A 77 3.92 -6.33 2.91
CA PRO A 77 3.75 -7.19 1.76
C PRO A 77 2.39 -6.92 1.11
N SER A 78 2.41 -6.48 -0.13
CA SER A 78 1.20 -6.19 -0.90
C SER A 78 1.37 -6.63 -2.34
N VAL A 79 0.26 -7.00 -2.95
CA VAL A 79 0.17 -7.20 -4.38
C VAL A 79 -0.25 -5.90 -5.05
N GLN A 80 0.21 -5.69 -6.27
CA GLN A 80 -0.23 -4.59 -7.13
C GLN A 80 -0.87 -5.19 -8.37
N ILE A 81 -2.07 -4.70 -8.71
CA ILE A 81 -2.70 -4.98 -10.00
C ILE A 81 -2.99 -3.69 -10.75
N ASP A 82 -2.92 -3.77 -12.09
CA ASP A 82 -3.09 -2.64 -12.98
C ASP A 82 -4.24 -2.91 -13.97
N GLY A 83 -5.04 -1.87 -14.24
CA GLY A 83 -6.10 -1.86 -15.24
C GLY A 83 -6.10 -0.56 -16.04
N ILE A 84 -6.63 -0.60 -17.27
CA ILE A 84 -6.80 0.58 -18.11
C ILE A 84 -8.29 0.82 -18.33
N LEU A 85 -8.80 1.93 -17.81
CA LEU A 85 -10.10 2.47 -18.18
C LEU A 85 -9.95 3.30 -19.47
N GLU A 86 -10.62 2.89 -20.53
CA GLU A 86 -10.81 3.70 -21.73
C GLU A 86 -12.16 4.41 -21.64
N MET A 87 -12.16 5.73 -21.50
CA MET A 87 -13.34 6.55 -21.22
C MET A 87 -13.45 7.72 -22.19
N THR A 88 -14.59 7.84 -22.85
CA THR A 88 -14.87 8.90 -23.82
C THR A 88 -16.28 9.46 -23.63
N SER A 89 -16.47 10.73 -23.97
CA SER A 89 -17.79 11.34 -24.03
C SER A 89 -17.88 12.28 -25.23
N PRO A 90 -18.95 12.20 -26.05
CA PRO A 90 -19.16 13.09 -27.19
C PRO A 90 -19.75 14.45 -26.78
N ALA A 91 -20.09 14.63 -25.50
CA ALA A 91 -20.70 15.86 -25.02
C ALA A 91 -19.70 17.05 -25.08
N PRO A 92 -20.17 18.30 -25.25
CA PRO A 92 -19.32 19.49 -25.20
C PRO A 92 -18.52 19.62 -23.89
N ASN A 93 -19.07 19.11 -22.77
CA ASN A 93 -18.44 19.04 -21.46
C ASN A 93 -17.87 17.64 -21.13
N GLY A 94 -17.51 16.84 -22.15
CA GLY A 94 -17.12 15.44 -21.97
C GLY A 94 -15.94 15.22 -21.02
N MET A 95 -14.96 16.13 -21.01
CA MET A 95 -13.82 16.07 -20.07
C MET A 95 -14.25 16.17 -18.61
N GLU A 96 -15.25 17.01 -18.31
CA GLU A 96 -15.79 17.16 -16.95
C GLU A 96 -16.53 15.89 -16.51
N LEU A 97 -17.31 15.29 -17.43
CA LEU A 97 -18.01 14.02 -17.18
C LEU A 97 -17.03 12.89 -16.89
N VAL A 98 -15.96 12.76 -17.69
CA VAL A 98 -14.92 11.75 -17.46
C VAL A 98 -14.23 11.98 -16.11
N ARG A 99 -13.86 13.23 -15.80
CA ARG A 99 -13.24 13.56 -14.50
C ARG A 99 -14.13 13.20 -13.32
N ASN A 100 -15.43 13.54 -13.38
CA ASN A 100 -16.38 13.24 -12.31
C ASN A 100 -16.58 11.74 -12.13
N ALA A 101 -16.65 10.99 -13.23
CA ALA A 101 -16.76 9.54 -13.20
C ALA A 101 -15.53 8.88 -12.57
N LEU A 102 -14.31 9.33 -12.92
CA LEU A 102 -13.08 8.86 -12.31
C LEU A 102 -13.01 9.15 -10.81
N LEU A 103 -13.43 10.34 -10.38
CA LEU A 103 -13.50 10.70 -8.96
C LEU A 103 -14.50 9.83 -8.19
N LYS A 104 -15.64 9.47 -8.80
CA LYS A 104 -16.56 8.50 -8.21
C LYS A 104 -15.96 7.10 -8.11
N GLY A 105 -15.16 6.70 -9.10
CA GLY A 105 -14.39 5.46 -9.04
C GLY A 105 -13.46 5.42 -7.84
N VAL A 106 -12.62 6.45 -7.66
CA VAL A 106 -11.71 6.55 -6.50
C VAL A 106 -12.48 6.57 -5.17
N ALA A 107 -13.59 7.31 -5.10
CA ALA A 107 -14.41 7.36 -3.89
C ALA A 107 -15.04 6.01 -3.53
N ALA A 108 -15.25 5.12 -4.51
CA ALA A 108 -15.76 3.77 -4.28
C ALA A 108 -14.72 2.83 -3.67
N ALA A 109 -13.43 3.19 -3.67
CA ALA A 109 -12.37 2.38 -3.05
C ALA A 109 -12.39 2.44 -1.50
N ASP A 110 -13.22 3.30 -0.89
CA ASP A 110 -13.45 3.41 0.56
C ASP A 110 -12.17 3.40 1.43
N GLY A 111 -11.15 4.16 1.01
CA GLY A 111 -9.89 4.28 1.75
C GLY A 111 -8.86 3.18 1.45
N ALA A 112 -9.15 2.25 0.54
CA ALA A 112 -8.16 1.34 -0.01
C ALA A 112 -7.07 2.09 -0.79
N ASP A 113 -5.88 1.48 -0.87
CA ASP A 113 -4.75 2.03 -1.62
C ASP A 113 -4.98 1.84 -3.13
N ALA A 114 -5.65 2.82 -3.73
CA ALA A 114 -5.96 2.85 -5.15
C ALA A 114 -5.76 4.24 -5.76
N GLU A 115 -5.18 4.26 -6.95
CA GLU A 115 -4.93 5.48 -7.71
C GLU A 115 -5.43 5.38 -9.15
N ILE A 116 -5.87 6.51 -9.71
CA ILE A 116 -6.21 6.61 -11.13
C ILE A 116 -5.40 7.74 -11.78
N THR A 117 -4.59 7.38 -12.76
CA THR A 117 -3.70 8.30 -13.48
C THR A 117 -4.05 8.37 -14.96
N CYS A 118 -4.12 9.58 -15.52
CA CYS A 118 -4.25 9.76 -16.97
C CYS A 118 -2.94 9.39 -17.67
N VAL A 119 -2.96 8.36 -18.52
CA VAL A 119 -1.79 7.89 -19.30
C VAL A 119 -1.85 8.29 -20.77
N GLY A 120 -2.79 9.18 -21.11
CA GLY A 120 -3.03 9.69 -22.46
C GLY A 120 -4.48 9.44 -22.86
N CYS A 121 -5.27 10.51 -22.96
CA CYS A 121 -6.69 10.41 -23.29
C CYS A 121 -6.91 9.56 -24.56
N PRO A 122 -7.90 8.64 -24.56
CA PRO A 122 -8.93 8.42 -23.53
C PRO A 122 -8.56 7.38 -22.45
N ARG A 123 -7.27 7.11 -22.21
CA ARG A 123 -6.80 6.02 -21.33
C ARG A 123 -6.41 6.51 -19.94
N TYR A 124 -6.96 5.86 -18.93
CA TYR A 124 -6.72 6.12 -17.51
C TYR A 124 -6.29 4.82 -16.83
N ARG A 125 -5.08 4.80 -16.25
CA ARG A 125 -4.56 3.64 -15.53
C ARG A 125 -5.10 3.65 -14.11
N VAL A 126 -5.72 2.56 -13.70
CA VAL A 126 -6.10 2.27 -12.32
C VAL A 126 -5.04 1.33 -11.75
N VAL A 127 -4.47 1.69 -10.61
CA VAL A 127 -3.55 0.86 -9.85
C VAL A 127 -4.19 0.59 -8.50
N VAL A 128 -4.21 -0.66 -8.06
CA VAL A 128 -4.72 -1.07 -6.75
C VAL A 128 -3.64 -1.87 -6.03
N ARG A 129 -3.44 -1.55 -4.74
CA ARG A 129 -2.55 -2.27 -3.83
C ARG A 129 -3.37 -2.84 -2.68
N ALA A 130 -3.17 -4.12 -2.41
CA ALA A 130 -3.85 -4.81 -1.31
C ALA A 130 -2.98 -5.95 -0.76
N PRO A 131 -3.27 -6.50 0.43
CA PRO A 131 -2.57 -7.67 0.98
C PRO A 131 -2.61 -8.91 0.06
N GLU A 132 -3.74 -9.17 -0.60
CA GLU A 132 -3.91 -10.31 -1.51
C GLU A 132 -4.59 -9.96 -2.85
N TYR A 133 -4.40 -10.81 -3.87
CA TYR A 133 -4.95 -10.61 -5.22
C TYR A 133 -6.47 -10.55 -5.25
N LYS A 134 -7.14 -11.33 -4.40
CA LYS A 134 -8.59 -11.38 -4.36
C LYS A 134 -9.17 -10.04 -3.91
N GLU A 135 -8.65 -9.49 -2.82
CA GLU A 135 -9.02 -8.17 -2.32
C GLU A 135 -8.72 -7.07 -3.35
N ALA A 136 -7.53 -7.10 -3.96
CA ALA A 136 -7.17 -6.14 -5.01
C ALA A 136 -8.15 -6.19 -6.21
N GLU A 137 -8.55 -7.39 -6.64
CA GLU A 137 -9.52 -7.60 -7.73
C GLU A 137 -10.93 -7.12 -7.37
N GLU A 138 -11.36 -7.31 -6.13
CA GLU A 138 -12.63 -6.81 -5.62
C GLU A 138 -12.66 -5.27 -5.66
N ILE A 139 -11.63 -4.61 -5.11
CA ILE A 139 -11.48 -3.15 -5.13
C ILE A 139 -11.43 -2.62 -6.58
N MET A 140 -10.64 -3.24 -7.46
CA MET A 140 -10.55 -2.80 -8.86
C MET A 140 -11.91 -2.89 -9.57
N LYS A 141 -12.70 -3.92 -9.27
CA LYS A 141 -14.04 -4.09 -9.82
C LYS A 141 -14.99 -3.00 -9.32
N GLU A 142 -14.94 -2.64 -8.04
CA GLU A 142 -15.75 -1.58 -7.45
C GLU A 142 -15.45 -0.22 -8.09
N ILE A 143 -14.17 0.17 -8.13
CA ILE A 143 -13.69 1.41 -8.77
C ILE A 143 -14.17 1.47 -10.23
N SER A 144 -13.94 0.38 -10.98
CA SER A 144 -14.26 0.34 -12.40
C SER A 144 -15.75 0.42 -12.65
N ASN A 145 -16.58 -0.29 -11.87
CA ASN A 145 -18.03 -0.27 -12.02
C ASN A 145 -18.61 1.10 -11.68
N ALA A 146 -18.12 1.76 -10.61
CA ALA A 146 -18.57 3.09 -10.24
C ALA A 146 -18.22 4.12 -11.33
N ALA A 147 -16.99 4.10 -11.84
CA ALA A 147 -16.56 5.02 -12.90
C ALA A 147 -17.28 4.75 -14.23
N ILE A 148 -17.39 3.50 -14.65
CA ILE A 148 -18.08 3.12 -15.89
C ILE A 148 -19.57 3.46 -15.79
N GLY A 149 -20.22 3.10 -14.69
CA GLY A 149 -21.64 3.33 -14.48
C GLY A 149 -22.00 4.81 -14.51
N ASP A 150 -21.20 5.67 -13.86
CA ASP A 150 -21.43 7.11 -13.87
C ASP A 150 -21.27 7.71 -15.27
N LEU A 151 -20.21 7.37 -15.99
CA LEU A 151 -19.99 7.94 -17.32
C LEU A 151 -21.05 7.48 -18.32
N VAL A 152 -21.44 6.20 -18.28
CA VAL A 152 -22.48 5.64 -19.16
C VAL A 152 -23.84 6.27 -18.87
N ALA A 153 -24.18 6.51 -17.59
CA ALA A 153 -25.42 7.22 -17.22
C ALA A 153 -25.46 8.65 -17.75
N ASN A 154 -24.29 9.28 -17.96
CA ASN A 154 -24.15 10.61 -18.54
C ASN A 154 -23.89 10.61 -20.07
N GLY A 155 -24.14 9.48 -20.75
CA GLY A 155 -24.08 9.38 -22.21
C GLY A 155 -22.67 9.23 -22.79
N GLY A 156 -21.67 8.92 -21.96
CA GLY A 156 -20.34 8.53 -22.42
C GLY A 156 -20.21 7.02 -22.65
N THR A 157 -19.03 6.60 -23.10
CA THR A 157 -18.67 5.18 -23.24
C THR A 157 -17.41 4.90 -22.44
N ALA A 158 -17.43 3.78 -21.71
CA ALA A 158 -16.32 3.38 -20.85
C ALA A 158 -16.10 1.86 -20.93
N SER A 159 -14.85 1.42 -20.89
CA SER A 159 -14.49 0.01 -20.81
C SER A 159 -13.22 -0.19 -20.00
N LEU A 160 -13.16 -1.30 -19.24
CA LEU A 160 -11.96 -1.73 -18.53
C LEU A 160 -11.20 -2.75 -19.40
N LYS A 161 -9.94 -2.46 -19.70
CA LYS A 161 -8.99 -3.40 -20.29
C LYS A 161 -7.99 -3.82 -19.23
N ARG A 162 -7.87 -5.13 -19.03
CA ARG A 162 -6.82 -5.70 -18.18
C ARG A 162 -5.56 -5.84 -19.03
N GLU A 163 -4.42 -5.41 -18.51
CA GLU A 163 -3.14 -5.81 -19.09
C GLU A 163 -2.90 -7.27 -18.67
N SER A 164 -3.32 -8.22 -19.52
CA SER A 164 -2.91 -9.61 -19.37
C SER A 164 -1.38 -9.68 -19.55
N ARG A 165 -0.68 -10.00 -18.46
CA ARG A 165 0.71 -10.45 -18.48
C ARG A 165 0.78 -11.96 -18.70
#